data_AF-A0A936PXW1-F1
#
_entry.id   AF-A0A936PXW1-F1
#
_cell.length_a   1.000
_cell.length_b   1.000
_cell.length_c   1.000
_cell.angle_alpha   90.00
_cell.angle_beta   90.00
_cell.angle_gamma   90.00
#
_symmetry.space_group_name_H-M   'P 1'
#
loop_
_entity.id
_entity.type
_entity.pdbx_description
1 polymer ?
#
loop_
_entity_poly.entity_id
_entity_poly.type
_entity_poly.pdbx_seq_one_letter_code
_entity_poly.pdbx_strand_id
1 'polypeptide(L)'
;MRVGPHKPPTPASGRLWCSPDAKGVSMSRSCLVFALLLPFAAGCGDKDGTTPPADDTNTEVPDPGDPVNADADGDGATVEDGDCDDADATVYPGRSEDCDGVDNNCDGRADEGFSDADSDTTPDCLDVEDCDGVDNDGDGAADEDFVDSDGDGLADCVSTEVCDGIDNNGDGAIDEGFDNDGDGYTACDDDPQDCDDDDSGINPDASEIDATGVDEDCDGLTDETSWAEGDLVITEIMVNPSRVADPEGEWVELLNTTTRELTLNGLTLSSTGDEDHRVQSGAPITLAPGALIVIGGELVSTDNGGVDVDAAWAGLSLKNSGGDSFAVKVGDLVIDEVAWDGGATFPNPEGASLSLSPSALTSALNDIGSSWCIATAAWGDETDLGSPGATNPSCDR
;
A
#
# COMPACT_ATOMS: atom_id res chain seq x y z
N MET A 1 29.75 52.98 27.23
CA MET A 1 29.85 51.51 27.05
C MET A 1 30.25 51.29 25.59
N ARG A 2 31.52 50.93 25.33
CA ARG A 2 32.00 49.54 25.07
C ARG A 2 31.47 49.05 23.71
N VAL A 3 32.24 48.55 22.74
CA VAL A 3 33.67 48.25 22.52
C VAL A 3 33.83 48.14 20.99
N GLY A 4 35.00 48.44 20.42
CA GLY A 4 35.41 47.81 19.15
C GLY A 4 35.97 46.40 19.41
N PRO A 5 36.97 45.98 18.63
CA PRO A 5 36.95 45.28 17.33
C PRO A 5 37.29 43.78 17.51
N HIS A 6 37.25 42.96 16.45
CA HIS A 6 38.30 41.95 16.17
C HIS A 6 38.03 41.11 14.91
N LYS A 7 39.03 41.11 14.02
CA LYS A 7 39.37 40.01 13.09
C LYS A 7 40.44 39.15 13.81
N PRO A 8 40.43 37.81 13.72
CA PRO A 8 41.41 37.07 12.87
C PRO A 8 40.83 35.71 12.36
N PRO A 9 41.63 34.67 12.01
CA PRO A 9 42.11 34.34 10.67
C PRO A 9 41.54 33.01 10.10
N THR A 10 41.80 32.78 8.81
CA THR A 10 41.65 31.48 8.09
C THR A 10 42.50 30.36 8.70
N PRO A 11 42.05 29.10 8.56
CA PRO A 11 42.81 28.18 7.71
C PRO A 11 41.94 27.32 6.76
N ALA A 12 42.64 26.76 5.78
CA ALA A 12 42.13 26.00 4.64
C ALA A 12 41.62 24.59 5.00
N SER A 13 40.67 24.12 4.20
CA SER A 13 40.52 22.70 3.89
C SER A 13 39.93 22.57 2.48
N GLY A 14 40.62 21.79 1.65
CA GLY A 14 40.26 21.55 0.26
C GLY A 14 39.05 20.63 0.16
N ARG A 15 38.23 20.85 -0.87
CA ARG A 15 37.28 19.88 -1.39
C ARG A 15 37.51 19.73 -2.89
N LEU A 16 37.76 18.48 -3.29
CA LEU A 16 37.85 18.02 -4.66
C LEU A 16 36.54 18.33 -5.39
N TRP A 17 36.67 18.88 -6.58
CA TRP A 17 35.62 18.97 -7.59
C TRP A 17 35.69 17.73 -8.48
N CYS A 18 34.56 17.14 -8.80
CA CYS A 18 34.31 16.55 -10.12
C CYS A 18 32.89 16.89 -10.54
N SER A 19 32.79 17.61 -11.66
CA SER A 19 31.58 17.83 -12.46
C SER A 19 31.68 16.94 -13.71
N PRO A 20 30.56 16.56 -14.34
CA PRO A 20 30.52 15.59 -15.43
C PRO A 20 30.61 16.26 -16.81
N ASP A 21 31.04 15.51 -17.83
CA ASP A 21 30.58 15.71 -19.21
C ASP A 21 30.90 14.54 -20.16
N ALA A 22 29.83 13.88 -20.60
CA ALA A 22 29.47 13.34 -21.92
C ALA A 22 30.53 12.90 -22.95
N LYS A 23 30.33 11.69 -23.53
CA LYS A 23 29.85 11.44 -24.93
C LYS A 23 30.10 10.01 -25.42
N GLY A 24 29.01 9.26 -25.67
CA GLY A 24 28.65 8.67 -26.96
C GLY A 24 29.47 7.54 -27.63
N VAL A 25 28.71 6.48 -28.01
CA VAL A 25 28.70 5.74 -29.30
C VAL A 25 29.16 4.27 -29.32
N SER A 26 28.15 3.40 -29.50
CA SER A 26 28.03 2.20 -30.38
C SER A 26 28.81 0.90 -30.18
N MET A 27 28.01 -0.16 -30.06
CA MET A 27 28.20 -1.62 -30.28
C MET A 27 29.36 -2.09 -31.19
N SER A 28 30.00 -3.21 -30.81
CA SER A 28 30.14 -4.40 -31.67
C SER A 28 30.58 -5.65 -30.89
N ARG A 29 29.92 -6.77 -31.22
CA ARG A 29 30.13 -8.15 -30.74
C ARG A 29 31.49 -8.74 -31.17
N SER A 30 32.09 -9.60 -30.33
CA SER A 30 32.71 -10.92 -30.64
C SER A 30 33.61 -11.36 -29.46
N CYS A 31 33.24 -12.36 -28.67
CA CYS A 31 33.43 -13.81 -28.83
C CYS A 31 34.76 -14.36 -28.25
N LEU A 32 34.62 -15.49 -27.53
CA LEU A 32 35.61 -16.45 -27.02
C LEU A 32 36.39 -16.18 -25.72
N VAL A 33 35.77 -16.62 -24.62
CA VAL A 33 36.24 -17.69 -23.70
C VAL A 33 37.63 -18.28 -24.01
N PHE A 34 38.55 -18.21 -23.04
CA PHE A 34 39.34 -19.37 -22.61
C PHE A 34 39.82 -19.18 -21.17
N ALA A 35 39.26 -19.99 -20.28
CA ALA A 35 39.66 -20.12 -18.88
C ALA A 35 41.03 -20.81 -18.79
N LEU A 36 41.88 -20.35 -17.86
CA LEU A 36 42.96 -21.16 -17.33
C LEU A 36 42.97 -21.01 -15.80
N LEU A 37 42.29 -21.95 -15.17
CA LEU A 37 42.36 -22.25 -13.74
C LEU A 37 43.74 -22.87 -13.41
N LEU A 38 44.32 -22.42 -12.30
CA LEU A 38 45.30 -23.19 -11.53
C LEU A 38 44.80 -23.21 -10.08
N PRO A 39 44.55 -24.39 -9.49
CA PRO A 39 44.59 -24.53 -8.05
C PRO A 39 45.84 -25.33 -7.62
N PHE A 40 46.41 -24.85 -6.52
CA PHE A 40 47.28 -25.61 -5.62
C PHE A 40 46.39 -26.43 -4.70
N ALA A 41 46.65 -27.74 -4.55
CA ALA A 41 46.96 -28.39 -3.28
C ALA A 41 46.95 -29.92 -3.38
N ALA A 42 47.97 -30.51 -2.74
CA ALA A 42 48.07 -31.79 -2.05
C ALA A 42 47.59 -33.11 -2.70
N GLY A 43 48.48 -34.10 -2.70
CA GLY A 43 48.11 -35.49 -2.92
C GLY A 43 49.33 -36.42 -2.84
N CYS A 44 49.56 -37.00 -1.67
CA CYS A 44 50.39 -38.19 -1.51
C CYS A 44 49.76 -39.33 -2.33
N GLY A 45 50.53 -39.94 -3.21
CA GLY A 45 50.12 -41.12 -3.98
C GLY A 45 51.25 -42.14 -3.94
N ASP A 46 50.93 -43.31 -3.38
CA ASP A 46 51.78 -44.48 -3.38
C ASP A 46 51.14 -45.58 -4.25
N LYS A 47 51.98 -46.51 -4.71
CA LYS A 47 51.72 -47.77 -5.47
C LYS A 47 51.65 -47.63 -7.01
N ASP A 48 52.32 -48.46 -7.82
CA ASP A 48 52.65 -49.88 -7.65
C ASP A 48 53.76 -50.34 -8.64
N GLY A 49 54.43 -51.45 -8.31
CA GLY A 49 54.83 -52.46 -9.29
C GLY A 49 56.31 -52.59 -9.69
N THR A 50 57.09 -53.40 -8.96
CA THR A 50 57.79 -54.59 -9.50
C THR A 50 58.58 -55.34 -8.42
N THR A 51 58.20 -56.59 -8.17
CA THR A 51 58.89 -57.64 -7.38
C THR A 51 60.15 -58.20 -8.08
N PRO A 52 60.95 -59.12 -7.48
CA PRO A 52 61.85 -59.01 -6.32
C PRO A 52 63.29 -59.49 -6.69
N PRO A 53 64.20 -59.70 -5.72
CA PRO A 53 64.67 -61.09 -5.58
C PRO A 53 64.71 -61.60 -4.14
N ALA A 54 64.64 -62.93 -4.06
CA ALA A 54 64.54 -63.74 -2.86
C ALA A 54 65.82 -63.79 -2.01
N ASP A 55 65.60 -64.20 -0.76
CA ASP A 55 66.35 -65.18 0.02
C ASP A 55 66.97 -64.63 1.32
N ASP A 56 66.24 -64.79 2.41
CA ASP A 56 66.79 -65.22 3.69
C ASP A 56 65.70 -65.95 4.49
N THR A 57 65.89 -67.25 4.65
CA THR A 57 65.19 -68.06 5.65
C THR A 57 65.73 -67.74 7.05
N ASN A 58 65.05 -66.84 7.77
CA ASN A 58 65.23 -66.77 9.22
C ASN A 58 63.88 -66.96 9.93
N THR A 59 63.80 -68.06 10.66
CA THR A 59 62.81 -68.29 11.71
C THR A 59 63.01 -67.24 12.80
N GLU A 60 62.23 -66.16 12.77
CA GLU A 60 62.11 -65.28 13.91
C GLU A 60 60.93 -65.72 14.78
N VAL A 61 61.30 -66.10 15.99
CA VAL A 61 60.43 -66.30 17.14
C VAL A 61 59.69 -64.97 17.40
N PRO A 62 58.38 -64.97 17.74
CA PRO A 62 57.70 -63.73 18.09
C PRO A 62 58.38 -63.11 19.31
N ASP A 63 58.76 -61.84 19.21
CA ASP A 63 59.32 -61.06 20.31
C ASP A 63 58.21 -60.78 21.35
N PRO A 64 58.36 -61.23 22.62
CA PRO A 64 57.39 -60.91 23.66
C PRO A 64 57.68 -59.49 24.20
N GLY A 65 57.27 -58.45 23.47
CA GLY A 65 57.40 -57.08 23.97
C GLY A 65 57.19 -55.90 23.02
N ASP A 66 56.63 -56.07 21.82
CA ASP A 66 56.35 -54.93 20.93
C ASP A 66 54.95 -54.34 21.25
N PRO A 67 54.82 -53.08 21.71
CA PRO A 67 53.55 -52.50 22.17
C PRO A 67 52.72 -51.89 21.04
N VAL A 68 52.85 -52.37 19.80
CA VAL A 68 52.11 -51.82 18.64
C VAL A 68 50.71 -52.42 18.47
N ASN A 69 50.25 -53.21 19.45
CA ASN A 69 48.98 -53.93 19.40
C ASN A 69 48.34 -54.03 20.79
N ALA A 70 48.56 -52.99 21.59
CA ALA A 70 48.00 -52.87 22.93
C ALA A 70 46.89 -51.85 22.88
N ASP A 71 45.68 -52.28 23.23
CA ASP A 71 44.51 -51.45 23.55
C ASP A 71 44.93 -50.30 24.47
N ALA A 72 45.09 -49.10 23.89
CA ALA A 72 45.76 -47.99 24.55
C ALA A 72 44.79 -47.10 25.36
N ASP A 73 43.50 -47.14 25.07
CA ASP A 73 42.46 -46.41 25.81
C ASP A 73 41.60 -47.30 26.74
N GLY A 74 41.66 -48.62 26.58
CA GLY A 74 41.05 -49.61 27.45
C GLY A 74 39.60 -49.97 27.13
N ASP A 75 39.10 -49.73 25.93
CA ASP A 75 37.74 -50.10 25.52
C ASP A 75 37.58 -51.57 25.07
N GLY A 76 38.71 -52.24 24.85
CA GLY A 76 38.77 -53.64 24.45
C GLY A 76 38.85 -53.89 22.94
N ALA A 77 38.99 -52.84 22.12
CA ALA A 77 39.42 -52.90 20.74
C ALA A 77 40.92 -52.57 20.63
N THR A 78 41.53 -52.96 19.51
CA THR A 78 42.91 -52.58 19.17
C THR A 78 42.93 -52.12 17.73
N VAL A 79 43.98 -51.40 17.33
CA VAL A 79 44.18 -51.01 15.93
C VAL A 79 44.08 -52.21 14.96
N GLU A 80 44.55 -53.41 15.34
CA GLU A 80 44.41 -54.61 14.49
C GLU A 80 42.98 -55.17 14.42
N ASP A 81 42.18 -54.96 15.47
CA ASP A 81 40.77 -55.37 15.53
C ASP A 81 39.83 -54.39 14.80
N GLY A 82 40.36 -53.29 14.26
CA GLY A 82 39.64 -52.32 13.45
C GLY A 82 39.36 -50.99 14.14
N ASP A 83 39.95 -50.76 15.31
CA ASP A 83 39.86 -49.48 16.02
C ASP A 83 40.51 -48.34 15.20
N CYS A 84 39.72 -47.31 14.97
CA CYS A 84 40.06 -46.14 14.17
C CYS A 84 40.66 -45.00 15.02
N ASP A 85 40.52 -45.01 16.34
CA ASP A 85 41.22 -44.10 17.27
C ASP A 85 41.51 -44.76 18.64
N ASP A 86 42.57 -45.59 18.68
CA ASP A 86 43.10 -46.33 19.86
C ASP A 86 43.57 -45.45 21.04
N ALA A 87 43.29 -44.14 21.00
CA ALA A 87 43.50 -43.20 22.10
C ALA A 87 42.18 -42.69 22.73
N ASP A 88 41.03 -43.07 22.18
CA ASP A 88 39.70 -42.66 22.62
C ASP A 88 38.76 -43.86 22.79
N ALA A 89 38.56 -44.25 24.06
CA ALA A 89 37.67 -45.35 24.45
C ALA A 89 36.18 -45.16 24.08
N THR A 90 35.83 -44.05 23.43
CA THR A 90 34.52 -43.79 22.83
C THR A 90 34.48 -44.04 21.32
N VAL A 91 35.55 -44.56 20.72
CA VAL A 91 35.65 -44.84 19.28
C VAL A 91 36.13 -46.28 19.10
N TYR A 92 35.23 -47.20 18.72
CA TYR A 92 35.59 -48.61 18.51
C TYR A 92 34.62 -49.39 17.62
N PRO A 93 35.05 -50.49 16.97
CA PRO A 93 34.23 -51.25 16.04
C PRO A 93 32.87 -51.67 16.59
N GLY A 94 31.79 -51.22 15.93
CA GLY A 94 30.42 -51.61 16.25
C GLY A 94 29.80 -50.93 17.48
N ARG A 95 30.37 -49.81 17.92
CA ARG A 95 29.72 -48.86 18.83
C ARG A 95 28.45 -48.27 18.18
N SER A 96 27.62 -47.58 18.95
CA SER A 96 26.59 -46.68 18.40
C SER A 96 27.19 -45.30 18.17
N GLU A 97 26.76 -44.62 17.11
CA GLU A 97 27.16 -43.24 16.85
C GLU A 97 26.55 -42.29 17.90
N ASP A 98 27.38 -41.36 18.36
CA ASP A 98 26.96 -40.10 18.94
C ASP A 98 26.91 -39.06 17.81
N CYS A 99 26.22 -37.93 18.02
CA CYS A 99 26.19 -36.86 17.03
C CYS A 99 27.24 -35.82 17.36
N ASP A 100 28.49 -36.08 16.96
CA ASP A 100 29.66 -35.28 17.32
C ASP A 100 30.67 -35.10 16.19
N GLY A 101 30.38 -35.61 14.98
CA GLY A 101 31.23 -35.49 13.81
C GLY A 101 32.32 -36.57 13.75
N VAL A 102 32.27 -37.55 14.66
CA VAL A 102 33.23 -38.64 14.77
C VAL A 102 32.58 -39.95 14.34
N ASP A 103 33.31 -40.76 13.57
CA ASP A 103 32.94 -42.16 13.28
C ASP A 103 33.22 -43.00 14.53
N ASN A 104 32.24 -43.10 15.44
CA ASN A 104 32.45 -43.76 16.72
C ASN A 104 32.49 -45.28 16.61
N ASN A 105 31.98 -45.85 15.52
CA ASN A 105 31.89 -47.29 15.31
C ASN A 105 32.86 -47.87 14.28
N CYS A 106 33.70 -47.02 13.70
CA CYS A 106 34.74 -47.32 12.74
C CYS A 106 34.25 -48.03 11.46
N ASP A 107 33.04 -47.71 10.96
CA ASP A 107 32.51 -48.28 9.71
C ASP A 107 32.85 -47.44 8.46
N GLY A 108 33.46 -46.26 8.65
CA GLY A 108 33.86 -45.33 7.61
C GLY A 108 32.83 -44.24 7.31
N ARG A 109 31.82 -44.07 8.16
CA ARG A 109 30.85 -42.97 8.14
C ARG A 109 30.76 -42.39 9.55
N ALA A 110 30.62 -41.08 9.63
CA ALA A 110 30.36 -40.41 10.89
C ALA A 110 28.85 -40.18 11.01
N ASP A 111 28.33 -40.30 12.23
CA ASP A 111 26.97 -39.91 12.60
C ASP A 111 25.87 -40.55 11.71
N GLU A 112 26.04 -41.79 11.24
CA GLU A 112 25.00 -42.43 10.46
C GLU A 112 23.80 -42.89 11.32
N GLY A 113 22.60 -42.68 10.79
CA GLY A 113 21.36 -43.04 11.48
C GLY A 113 20.75 -41.91 12.32
N PHE A 114 21.37 -40.74 12.33
CA PHE A 114 20.73 -39.47 12.70
C PHE A 114 19.86 -38.95 11.54
N SER A 115 18.97 -38.01 11.87
CA SER A 115 18.16 -37.29 10.89
C SER A 115 19.05 -36.34 10.07
N ASP A 116 18.62 -36.04 8.85
CA ASP A 116 19.25 -35.13 7.90
C ASP A 116 18.07 -34.48 7.14
N ALA A 117 17.60 -33.34 7.65
CA ALA A 117 16.35 -32.70 7.25
C ALA A 117 16.41 -32.13 5.83
N ASP A 118 17.54 -31.55 5.43
CA ASP A 118 17.75 -30.88 4.14
C ASP A 118 18.48 -31.76 3.10
N SER A 119 18.98 -32.92 3.52
CA SER A 119 19.71 -33.90 2.70
C SER A 119 21.07 -33.41 2.18
N ASP A 120 21.75 -32.54 2.92
CA ASP A 120 23.07 -32.01 2.57
C ASP A 120 24.25 -32.90 3.04
N THR A 121 23.96 -33.98 3.76
CA THR A 121 24.87 -34.95 4.41
C THR A 121 25.42 -34.56 5.78
N THR A 122 24.97 -33.45 6.34
CA THR A 122 25.17 -33.04 7.73
C THR A 122 23.96 -33.51 8.56
N PRO A 123 24.16 -34.20 9.68
CA PRO A 123 23.05 -34.59 10.53
C PRO A 123 22.51 -33.39 11.30
N ASP A 124 21.19 -33.32 11.55
CA ASP A 124 20.53 -32.15 12.13
C ASP A 124 21.25 -31.63 13.39
N CYS A 125 21.66 -32.54 14.27
CA CYS A 125 22.31 -32.21 15.54
C CYS A 125 23.72 -31.57 15.45
N LEU A 126 24.31 -31.50 14.26
CA LEU A 126 25.54 -30.75 13.98
C LEU A 126 25.33 -29.62 12.98
N ASP A 127 24.13 -29.53 12.43
CA ASP A 127 23.80 -28.55 11.42
C ASP A 127 23.50 -27.19 12.04
N VAL A 128 23.49 -26.17 11.20
CA VAL A 128 23.06 -24.83 11.53
C VAL A 128 21.95 -24.43 10.58
N GLU A 129 21.04 -23.58 11.04
CA GLU A 129 19.98 -23.06 10.18
C GLU A 129 20.56 -22.41 8.91
N ASP A 130 20.06 -22.88 7.77
CA ASP A 130 20.25 -22.29 6.45
C ASP A 130 18.92 -21.66 6.04
N CYS A 131 18.94 -20.48 5.41
CA CYS A 131 17.69 -19.82 5.08
C CYS A 131 17.03 -20.40 3.82
N ASP A 132 16.35 -21.52 3.98
CA ASP A 132 15.69 -22.26 2.90
C ASP A 132 14.31 -22.82 3.25
N GLY A 133 13.82 -22.54 4.47
CA GLY A 133 12.50 -22.97 4.95
C GLY A 133 12.49 -24.38 5.51
N VAL A 134 13.65 -24.96 5.79
CA VAL A 134 13.85 -26.25 6.45
C VAL A 134 14.37 -26.02 7.88
N ASP A 135 14.02 -26.94 8.77
CA ASP A 135 14.54 -27.02 10.16
C ASP A 135 15.83 -27.84 10.07
N ASN A 136 16.96 -27.19 9.80
CA ASN A 136 18.24 -27.84 9.55
C ASN A 136 18.79 -28.46 10.84
N ASP A 137 18.70 -27.76 11.97
CA ASP A 137 19.31 -28.19 13.23
C ASP A 137 18.44 -29.16 14.05
N GLY A 138 17.18 -29.35 13.63
CA GLY A 138 16.24 -30.30 14.19
C GLY A 138 15.64 -29.89 15.53
N ASP A 139 15.69 -28.60 15.91
CA ASP A 139 15.12 -28.10 17.15
C ASP A 139 13.59 -27.90 17.12
N GLY A 140 13.00 -27.94 15.92
CA GLY A 140 11.57 -27.81 15.67
C GLY A 140 11.11 -26.42 15.22
N ALA A 141 12.04 -25.49 15.00
CA ALA A 141 11.84 -24.24 14.29
C ALA A 141 12.64 -24.27 12.97
N ALA A 142 12.23 -23.47 11.99
CA ALA A 142 12.95 -23.34 10.73
C ALA A 142 13.34 -21.88 10.58
N ASP A 143 14.57 -21.64 10.17
CA ASP A 143 15.15 -20.33 9.91
C ASP A 143 15.09 -19.35 11.12
N GLU A 144 14.96 -19.80 12.37
CA GLU A 144 14.71 -18.91 13.52
C GLU A 144 15.91 -18.05 13.94
N ASP A 145 17.09 -18.35 13.42
CA ASP A 145 18.30 -17.54 13.56
C ASP A 145 18.42 -16.41 12.52
N PHE A 146 17.46 -16.32 11.58
CA PHE A 146 17.40 -15.28 10.56
C PHE A 146 16.48 -14.11 10.97
N VAL A 147 16.57 -13.02 10.22
CA VAL A 147 15.73 -11.83 10.46
C VAL A 147 14.33 -12.13 9.93
N ASP A 148 13.34 -11.77 10.72
CA ASP A 148 11.92 -11.76 10.40
C ASP A 148 11.43 -10.32 10.63
N SER A 149 11.30 -9.58 9.53
CA SER A 149 11.05 -8.14 9.51
C SER A 149 9.59 -7.79 9.79
N ASP A 150 8.65 -8.66 9.40
CA ASP A 150 7.20 -8.45 9.57
C ASP A 150 6.61 -9.17 10.80
N GLY A 151 7.32 -10.14 11.36
CA GLY A 151 6.93 -10.92 12.53
C GLY A 151 5.90 -12.01 12.24
N ASP A 152 5.77 -12.46 10.99
CA ASP A 152 4.79 -13.48 10.59
C ASP A 152 5.26 -14.92 10.90
N GLY A 153 6.52 -15.09 11.26
CA GLY A 153 7.15 -16.36 11.59
C GLY A 153 7.84 -17.07 10.42
N LEU A 154 8.03 -16.39 9.29
CA LEU A 154 8.92 -16.78 8.20
C LEU A 154 10.12 -15.82 8.18
N ALA A 155 11.32 -16.35 7.92
CA ALA A 155 12.49 -15.50 7.74
C ALA A 155 12.40 -14.72 6.42
N ASP A 156 12.94 -13.49 6.42
CA ASP A 156 12.97 -12.57 5.26
C ASP A 156 13.41 -13.30 3.97
N CYS A 157 14.48 -14.09 4.05
CA CYS A 157 15.09 -14.75 2.89
C CYS A 157 14.26 -15.86 2.24
N VAL A 158 13.18 -16.32 2.89
CA VAL A 158 12.19 -17.26 2.33
C VAL A 158 10.79 -16.64 2.22
N SER A 159 10.63 -15.43 2.75
CA SER A 159 9.39 -14.68 2.64
C SER A 159 9.16 -14.21 1.20
N THR A 160 7.90 -13.99 0.89
CA THR A 160 7.46 -13.42 -0.38
C THR A 160 6.76 -12.12 -0.07
N GLU A 161 6.99 -11.09 -0.87
CA GLU A 161 6.31 -9.81 -0.68
C GLU A 161 4.80 -9.97 -0.63
N VAL A 162 4.23 -9.29 0.35
CA VAL A 162 2.82 -9.09 0.52
C VAL A 162 2.61 -7.59 0.59
N CYS A 163 1.60 -7.14 -0.12
CA CYS A 163 1.13 -5.77 -0.16
C CYS A 163 0.62 -5.31 1.24
N ASP A 164 1.54 -4.90 2.11
CA ASP A 164 1.27 -4.48 3.49
C ASP A 164 2.15 -3.30 3.99
N GLY A 165 2.98 -2.73 3.11
CA GLY A 165 3.85 -1.60 3.43
C GLY A 165 5.10 -1.99 4.23
N ILE A 166 5.40 -3.28 4.35
CA ILE A 166 6.62 -3.84 4.95
C ILE A 166 7.46 -4.47 3.83
N ASP A 167 8.77 -4.49 4.05
CA ASP A 167 9.72 -5.26 3.24
C ASP A 167 9.71 -6.70 3.80
N ASN A 168 8.81 -7.56 3.32
CA ASN A 168 8.61 -8.89 3.90
C ASN A 168 9.82 -9.80 3.63
N ASN A 169 10.50 -9.64 2.50
CA ASN A 169 11.60 -10.48 2.05
C ASN A 169 13.00 -9.91 2.36
N GLY A 170 13.06 -8.72 2.94
CA GLY A 170 14.29 -8.07 3.41
C GLY A 170 15.26 -7.65 2.30
N ASP A 171 14.81 -7.50 1.05
CA ASP A 171 15.67 -7.08 -0.07
C ASP A 171 15.92 -5.55 -0.11
N GLY A 172 15.18 -4.80 0.71
CA GLY A 172 15.26 -3.36 0.85
C GLY A 172 14.32 -2.57 -0.05
N ALA A 173 13.51 -3.23 -0.88
CA ALA A 173 12.32 -2.67 -1.49
C ALA A 173 11.09 -2.92 -0.58
N ILE A 174 10.03 -2.16 -0.80
CA ILE A 174 8.77 -2.32 -0.07
C ILE A 174 7.74 -2.63 -1.15
N ASP A 175 6.99 -3.72 -0.98
CA ASP A 175 5.91 -4.15 -1.88
C ASP A 175 6.33 -4.25 -3.36
N GLU A 176 7.54 -4.73 -3.68
CA GLU A 176 7.95 -4.84 -5.08
C GLU A 176 7.18 -5.92 -5.86
N GLY A 177 6.94 -5.64 -7.14
CA GLY A 177 6.16 -6.52 -8.00
C GLY A 177 4.64 -6.28 -7.93
N PHE A 178 4.20 -5.28 -7.16
CA PHE A 178 2.81 -4.79 -7.09
C PHE A 178 2.59 -3.43 -7.80
N ASP A 179 3.58 -2.96 -8.56
CA ASP A 179 3.55 -1.80 -9.47
C ASP A 179 3.78 -2.33 -10.89
N ASN A 180 2.71 -2.58 -11.64
CA ASN A 180 2.79 -3.20 -12.96
C ASN A 180 3.24 -2.23 -14.06
N ASP A 181 2.92 -0.95 -13.95
CA ASP A 181 3.20 0.05 -14.98
C ASP A 181 4.46 0.90 -14.72
N GLY A 182 4.99 0.86 -13.50
CA GLY A 182 6.26 1.43 -13.07
C GLY A 182 6.20 2.91 -12.71
N ASP A 183 5.05 3.43 -12.29
CA ASP A 183 4.89 4.83 -11.91
C ASP A 183 5.23 5.14 -10.44
N GLY A 184 5.41 4.09 -9.64
CA GLY A 184 5.77 4.16 -8.23
C GLY A 184 4.61 4.13 -7.25
N TYR A 185 3.38 3.98 -7.75
CA TYR A 185 2.20 3.58 -6.98
C TYR A 185 1.93 2.10 -7.20
N THR A 186 1.32 1.46 -6.21
CA THR A 186 1.00 0.03 -6.26
C THR A 186 -0.50 -0.14 -6.24
N ALA A 187 -1.01 -1.25 -6.81
CA ALA A 187 -2.43 -1.64 -6.72
C ALA A 187 -2.90 -1.94 -5.28
N CYS A 188 -2.05 -1.72 -4.29
CA CYS A 188 -2.27 -2.02 -2.90
C CYS A 188 -3.40 -1.18 -2.29
N ASP A 189 -4.08 -1.70 -1.28
CA ASP A 189 -5.06 -0.96 -0.45
C ASP A 189 -4.38 0.11 0.45
N ASP A 190 -3.16 0.51 0.09
CA ASP A 190 -2.33 1.44 0.84
C ASP A 190 -2.64 2.87 0.41
N ASP A 191 -2.72 3.78 1.38
CA ASP A 191 -3.14 5.17 1.18
C ASP A 191 -1.96 6.04 0.70
N PRO A 192 -1.93 6.55 -0.55
CA PRO A 192 -2.98 6.48 -1.57
C PRO A 192 -2.78 5.36 -2.63
N GLN A 193 -3.89 4.68 -2.97
CA GLN A 193 -3.95 3.48 -3.82
C GLN A 193 -3.93 3.85 -5.31
N ASP A 194 -3.20 3.08 -6.10
CA ASP A 194 -3.33 3.12 -7.56
C ASP A 194 -4.69 2.55 -8.00
N CYS A 195 -5.49 3.37 -8.67
CA CYS A 195 -6.80 3.00 -9.15
C CYS A 195 -6.78 2.31 -10.53
N ASP A 196 -5.66 2.31 -11.25
CA ASP A 196 -5.41 1.50 -12.46
C ASP A 196 -3.91 1.17 -12.64
N ASP A 197 -3.43 0.17 -11.91
CA ASP A 197 -2.05 -0.36 -11.92
C ASP A 197 -1.52 -0.82 -13.31
N ASP A 198 -2.37 -0.86 -14.34
CA ASP A 198 -1.95 -1.16 -15.72
C ASP A 198 -1.69 0.14 -16.55
N ASP A 199 -1.91 1.34 -16.00
CA ASP A 199 -1.77 2.64 -16.68
C ASP A 199 -1.13 3.76 -15.82
N SER A 200 0.17 3.96 -16.02
CA SER A 200 1.01 4.98 -15.35
C SER A 200 0.56 6.46 -15.45
N GLY A 201 -0.55 6.73 -16.16
CA GLY A 201 -1.21 8.01 -16.20
C GLY A 201 -2.37 8.17 -15.22
N ILE A 202 -2.73 7.10 -14.50
CA ILE A 202 -3.83 7.01 -13.54
C ILE A 202 -3.20 6.58 -12.22
N ASN A 203 -2.95 7.54 -11.32
CA ASN A 203 -2.35 7.30 -10.01
C ASN A 203 -2.53 8.54 -9.12
N PRO A 204 -2.36 8.41 -7.80
CA PRO A 204 -2.56 9.51 -6.85
C PRO A 204 -1.79 10.83 -7.07
N ASP A 205 -0.70 10.83 -7.84
CA ASP A 205 0.07 12.04 -8.18
C ASP A 205 -0.21 12.54 -9.61
N ALA A 206 -1.07 11.86 -10.36
CA ALA A 206 -1.44 12.25 -11.70
C ALA A 206 -2.15 13.60 -11.70
N SER A 207 -2.23 14.20 -12.88
CA SER A 207 -3.02 15.41 -13.08
C SER A 207 -4.25 15.05 -13.88
N GLU A 208 -5.41 15.43 -13.37
CA GLU A 208 -6.68 15.29 -14.07
C GLU A 208 -6.65 15.74 -15.53
N ILE A 209 -7.34 14.97 -16.35
CA ILE A 209 -7.54 15.21 -17.76
C ILE A 209 -9.03 15.45 -18.01
N ASP A 210 -9.38 16.71 -18.29
CA ASP A 210 -10.76 17.10 -18.55
C ASP A 210 -11.52 16.26 -19.60
N ALA A 211 -12.71 15.81 -19.22
CA ALA A 211 -13.73 15.12 -20.02
C ALA A 211 -13.31 13.73 -20.51
N THR A 212 -12.46 13.03 -19.76
CA THR A 212 -12.18 11.60 -19.93
C THR A 212 -13.20 10.76 -19.17
N GLY A 213 -13.75 11.29 -18.06
CA GLY A 213 -14.58 10.55 -17.11
C GLY A 213 -13.79 9.44 -16.38
N VAL A 214 -12.47 9.56 -16.37
CA VAL A 214 -11.53 8.75 -15.59
C VAL A 214 -11.13 9.59 -14.39
N ASP A 215 -10.87 8.92 -13.27
CA ASP A 215 -10.32 9.51 -12.04
C ASP A 215 -8.82 9.34 -12.17
N GLU A 216 -8.11 10.32 -12.73
CA GLU A 216 -6.69 10.15 -13.00
C GLU A 216 -5.88 10.24 -11.71
N ASP A 217 -6.28 11.10 -10.76
CA ASP A 217 -5.58 11.27 -9.49
C ASP A 217 -6.10 10.42 -8.32
N CYS A 218 -6.98 9.45 -8.61
CA CYS A 218 -7.53 8.47 -7.69
C CYS A 218 -8.16 9.07 -6.41
N ASP A 219 -8.64 10.32 -6.44
CA ASP A 219 -9.20 11.03 -5.28
C ASP A 219 -10.73 10.81 -5.11
N GLY A 220 -11.31 10.05 -6.04
CA GLY A 220 -12.73 9.75 -6.17
C GLY A 220 -13.53 10.78 -6.98
N LEU A 221 -12.85 11.74 -7.58
CA LEU A 221 -13.40 12.73 -8.52
C LEU A 221 -13.08 12.31 -9.96
N THR A 222 -13.79 12.90 -10.90
CA THR A 222 -13.46 12.76 -12.33
C THR A 222 -13.63 14.12 -12.96
N ASP A 223 -12.67 14.56 -13.75
CA ASP A 223 -12.73 15.79 -14.54
C ASP A 223 -12.86 17.08 -13.69
N GLU A 224 -12.35 17.12 -12.47
CA GLU A 224 -12.60 18.25 -11.55
C GLU A 224 -11.72 19.49 -11.80
N THR A 225 -10.74 19.42 -12.70
CA THR A 225 -10.02 20.63 -13.10
C THR A 225 -10.80 21.51 -14.10
N SER A 226 -11.93 21.00 -14.62
CA SER A 226 -12.83 21.73 -15.53
C SER A 226 -13.97 22.51 -14.84
N TRP A 227 -14.07 22.49 -13.51
CA TRP A 227 -15.11 23.23 -12.79
C TRP A 227 -14.90 24.75 -12.86
N ALA A 228 -15.99 25.47 -13.09
CA ALA A 228 -16.05 26.92 -13.02
C ALA A 228 -17.25 27.40 -12.19
N GLU A 229 -17.16 28.64 -11.70
CA GLU A 229 -18.29 29.32 -11.07
C GLU A 229 -19.50 29.33 -12.04
N GLY A 230 -20.64 28.85 -11.53
CA GLY A 230 -21.90 28.75 -12.26
C GLY A 230 -22.10 27.48 -13.07
N ASP A 231 -21.15 26.53 -13.10
CA ASP A 231 -21.34 25.22 -13.74
C ASP A 231 -22.52 24.44 -13.13
N LEU A 232 -22.67 24.55 -11.82
CA LEU A 232 -23.91 24.25 -11.09
C LEU A 232 -24.53 25.55 -10.61
N VAL A 233 -25.87 25.61 -10.61
CA VAL A 233 -26.62 26.73 -10.04
C VAL A 233 -27.71 26.18 -9.12
N ILE A 234 -27.79 26.73 -7.91
CA ILE A 234 -28.84 26.46 -6.93
C ILE A 234 -30.13 27.10 -7.42
N THR A 235 -31.16 26.29 -7.64
CA THR A 235 -32.44 26.70 -8.24
C THR A 235 -33.61 26.68 -7.28
N GLU A 236 -33.56 25.85 -6.25
CA GLU A 236 -34.65 25.73 -5.28
C GLU A 236 -34.08 25.33 -3.90
N ILE A 237 -34.63 25.89 -2.82
CA ILE A 237 -34.16 25.61 -1.45
C ILE A 237 -35.38 25.45 -0.53
N MET A 238 -35.53 24.29 0.10
CA MET A 238 -36.44 24.12 1.24
C MET A 238 -35.69 24.37 2.53
N VAL A 239 -35.85 25.57 3.09
CA VAL A 239 -35.23 25.98 4.36
C VAL A 239 -36.06 25.52 5.55
N ASN A 240 -37.39 25.65 5.48
CA ASN A 240 -38.29 25.52 6.63
C ASN A 240 -39.46 24.58 6.33
N PRO A 241 -39.23 23.25 6.27
CA PRO A 241 -40.28 22.26 6.02
C PRO A 241 -41.35 22.31 7.12
N SER A 242 -42.62 22.07 6.75
CA SER A 242 -43.72 21.99 7.74
C SER A 242 -44.22 20.56 7.95
N ARG A 243 -43.90 19.64 7.02
CA ARG A 243 -44.38 18.25 7.06
C ARG A 243 -43.61 17.37 8.04
N VAL A 244 -42.31 17.56 8.11
CA VAL A 244 -41.37 16.86 9.02
C VAL A 244 -40.57 17.90 9.80
N ALA A 245 -39.85 17.47 10.83
CA ALA A 245 -39.04 18.38 11.63
C ALA A 245 -37.80 18.84 10.86
N ASP A 246 -37.22 19.97 11.28
CA ASP A 246 -35.89 20.37 10.87
C ASP A 246 -34.82 19.52 11.60
N PRO A 247 -33.73 19.12 10.91
CA PRO A 247 -33.40 19.42 9.51
C PRO A 247 -33.89 18.36 8.50
N GLU A 248 -34.64 17.33 8.94
CA GLU A 248 -34.89 16.14 8.12
C GLU A 248 -35.64 16.42 6.80
N GLY A 249 -36.44 17.50 6.74
CA GLY A 249 -37.18 17.92 5.55
C GLY A 249 -36.49 18.95 4.66
N GLU A 250 -35.25 19.32 4.97
CA GLU A 250 -34.50 20.33 4.22
C GLU A 250 -33.84 19.72 2.98
N TRP A 251 -33.83 20.49 1.90
CA TRP A 251 -33.21 20.09 0.63
C TRP A 251 -32.87 21.29 -0.25
N VAL A 252 -31.93 21.07 -1.16
CA VAL A 252 -31.49 22.01 -2.20
C VAL A 252 -31.55 21.34 -3.56
N GLU A 253 -31.99 22.08 -4.57
CA GLU A 253 -31.96 21.67 -5.98
C GLU A 253 -30.84 22.38 -6.73
N LEU A 254 -30.08 21.62 -7.51
CA LEU A 254 -28.99 22.11 -8.35
C LEU A 254 -29.27 21.83 -9.83
N LEU A 255 -28.90 22.79 -10.69
CA LEU A 255 -28.97 22.70 -12.14
C LEU A 255 -27.57 22.63 -12.75
N ASN A 256 -27.32 21.63 -13.59
CA ASN A 256 -26.15 21.63 -14.48
C ASN A 256 -26.38 22.62 -15.63
N THR A 257 -25.65 23.75 -15.63
CA THR A 257 -25.77 24.77 -16.69
C THR A 257 -24.81 24.54 -17.86
N THR A 258 -23.90 23.57 -17.73
CA THR A 258 -22.87 23.27 -18.71
C THR A 258 -23.42 22.49 -19.90
N THR A 259 -22.55 22.23 -20.89
CA THR A 259 -22.86 21.34 -22.02
C THR A 259 -22.31 19.92 -21.83
N ARG A 260 -21.72 19.61 -20.67
CA ARG A 260 -21.12 18.31 -20.35
C ARG A 260 -21.89 17.62 -19.21
N GLU A 261 -21.75 16.30 -19.15
CA GLU A 261 -22.18 15.55 -17.95
C GLU A 261 -21.20 15.89 -16.82
N LEU A 262 -21.73 16.02 -15.60
CA LEU A 262 -20.95 16.32 -14.40
C LEU A 262 -21.01 15.14 -13.44
N THR A 263 -19.87 14.74 -12.87
CA THR A 263 -19.83 13.80 -11.75
C THR A 263 -19.83 14.59 -10.44
N LEU A 264 -20.79 14.33 -9.56
CA LEU A 264 -21.03 15.12 -8.36
C LEU A 264 -20.39 14.54 -7.09
N ASN A 265 -19.83 13.34 -7.16
CA ASN A 265 -19.03 12.78 -6.08
C ASN A 265 -17.91 13.75 -5.72
N GLY A 266 -17.51 13.75 -4.45
CA GLY A 266 -16.50 14.59 -3.84
C GLY A 266 -16.75 16.10 -3.81
N LEU A 267 -17.84 16.62 -4.40
CA LEU A 267 -18.31 17.98 -4.15
C LEU A 267 -18.50 18.23 -2.66
N THR A 268 -18.15 19.43 -2.21
CA THR A 268 -18.37 19.87 -0.83
C THR A 268 -19.60 20.78 -0.76
N LEU A 269 -20.56 20.39 0.07
CA LEU A 269 -21.74 21.16 0.44
C LEU A 269 -21.50 21.81 1.79
N SER A 270 -21.78 23.10 1.90
CA SER A 270 -21.44 23.90 3.08
C SER A 270 -22.60 24.81 3.44
N SER A 271 -22.98 24.81 4.72
CA SER A 271 -23.94 25.75 5.30
C SER A 271 -23.24 26.59 6.37
N THR A 272 -23.61 27.87 6.48
CA THR A 272 -22.91 28.79 7.40
C THR A 272 -22.98 28.28 8.84
N GLY A 273 -21.83 27.91 9.42
CA GLY A 273 -21.74 27.52 10.83
C GLY A 273 -22.07 26.06 11.14
N ASP A 274 -22.24 25.24 10.11
CA ASP A 274 -22.38 23.78 10.20
C ASP A 274 -21.08 23.06 9.80
N GLU A 275 -21.07 21.73 9.90
CA GLU A 275 -20.00 20.89 9.38
C GLU A 275 -20.20 20.66 7.87
N ASP A 276 -19.15 20.84 7.08
CA ASP A 276 -19.19 20.60 5.64
C ASP A 276 -19.50 19.12 5.33
N HIS A 277 -20.29 18.88 4.29
CA HIS A 277 -20.61 17.54 3.79
C HIS A 277 -19.94 17.29 2.45
N ARG A 278 -19.15 16.21 2.34
CA ARG A 278 -18.62 15.72 1.05
C ARG A 278 -19.61 14.74 0.44
N VAL A 279 -20.08 15.03 -0.77
CA VAL A 279 -20.98 14.14 -1.52
C VAL A 279 -20.25 12.85 -1.84
N GLN A 280 -20.68 11.72 -1.30
CA GLN A 280 -20.03 10.42 -1.51
C GLN A 280 -21.05 9.32 -1.72
N SER A 281 -20.81 8.47 -2.71
CA SER A 281 -21.62 7.30 -3.06
C SER A 281 -20.72 6.21 -3.64
N GLY A 282 -21.05 4.93 -3.41
CA GLY A 282 -20.31 3.79 -3.98
C GLY A 282 -20.45 3.64 -5.49
N ALA A 283 -21.30 4.44 -6.14
CA ALA A 283 -21.36 4.60 -7.59
C ALA A 283 -21.36 6.11 -7.93
N PRO A 284 -20.77 6.51 -9.08
CA PRO A 284 -20.78 7.90 -9.52
C PRO A 284 -22.19 8.47 -9.66
N ILE A 285 -22.44 9.61 -9.02
CA ILE A 285 -23.64 10.43 -9.19
C ILE A 285 -23.39 11.36 -10.35
N THR A 286 -23.99 11.08 -11.51
CA THR A 286 -23.81 11.89 -12.71
C THR A 286 -25.02 12.78 -12.99
N LEU A 287 -24.76 13.97 -13.52
CA LEU A 287 -25.78 14.96 -13.85
C LEU A 287 -25.63 15.43 -15.30
N ALA A 288 -26.56 15.03 -16.15
CA ALA A 288 -26.56 15.39 -17.57
C ALA A 288 -26.70 16.91 -17.81
N PRO A 289 -26.25 17.43 -18.98
CA PRO A 289 -26.41 18.84 -19.33
C PRO A 289 -27.88 19.32 -19.21
N GLY A 290 -28.12 20.39 -18.44
CA GLY A 290 -29.44 20.97 -18.24
C GLY A 290 -30.38 20.17 -17.32
N ALA A 291 -29.90 19.08 -16.71
CA ALA A 291 -30.67 18.30 -15.74
C ALA A 291 -30.61 18.91 -14.33
N LEU A 292 -31.61 18.58 -13.53
CA LEU A 292 -31.74 18.96 -12.12
C LEU A 292 -31.41 17.76 -11.23
N ILE A 293 -30.86 18.03 -10.06
CA ILE A 293 -30.68 17.06 -8.98
C ILE A 293 -31.17 17.66 -7.67
N VAL A 294 -31.78 16.84 -6.82
CA VAL A 294 -32.22 17.24 -5.48
C VAL A 294 -31.37 16.52 -4.44
N ILE A 295 -30.77 17.29 -3.54
CA ILE A 295 -29.96 16.78 -2.43
C ILE A 295 -30.61 17.25 -1.12
N GLY A 296 -30.76 16.38 -0.12
CA GLY A 296 -31.41 16.74 1.14
C GLY A 296 -30.95 15.95 2.34
N GLY A 297 -31.64 16.06 3.47
CA GLY A 297 -31.21 15.41 4.73
C GLY A 297 -31.33 13.88 4.75
N GLU A 298 -32.30 13.31 4.04
CA GLU A 298 -32.63 11.88 4.13
C GLU A 298 -32.98 11.27 2.76
N LEU A 299 -32.42 10.08 2.46
CA LEU A 299 -32.72 9.34 1.22
C LEU A 299 -34.12 8.70 1.24
N VAL A 300 -34.64 8.40 2.44
CA VAL A 300 -35.96 7.80 2.58
C VAL A 300 -37.00 8.91 2.50
N SER A 301 -37.76 8.94 1.40
CA SER A 301 -38.66 10.08 1.14
C SER A 301 -39.75 10.29 2.19
N THR A 302 -40.14 9.29 2.98
CA THR A 302 -41.06 9.51 4.10
C THR A 302 -40.47 10.34 5.23
N ASP A 303 -39.15 10.28 5.38
CA ASP A 303 -38.41 10.99 6.42
C ASP A 303 -38.07 12.41 5.94
N ASN A 304 -37.90 12.60 4.62
CA ASN A 304 -37.69 13.90 3.96
C ASN A 304 -38.96 14.56 3.41
N GLY A 305 -40.03 14.64 4.21
CA GLY A 305 -41.22 15.42 3.80
C GLY A 305 -41.93 14.94 2.51
N GLY A 306 -41.71 13.69 2.09
CA GLY A 306 -42.27 13.13 0.86
C GLY A 306 -41.48 13.46 -0.41
N VAL A 307 -40.29 14.06 -0.31
CA VAL A 307 -39.41 14.35 -1.44
C VAL A 307 -38.50 13.16 -1.71
N ASP A 308 -38.48 12.70 -2.96
CA ASP A 308 -37.49 11.73 -3.43
C ASP A 308 -36.22 12.52 -3.78
N VAL A 309 -35.20 12.47 -2.92
CA VAL A 309 -33.89 13.07 -3.20
C VAL A 309 -32.98 12.08 -3.92
N ASP A 310 -32.09 12.62 -4.75
CA ASP A 310 -31.13 11.85 -5.52
C ASP A 310 -29.87 11.54 -4.68
N ALA A 311 -29.56 12.39 -3.70
CA ALA A 311 -28.49 12.19 -2.73
C ALA A 311 -28.88 12.76 -1.36
N ALA A 312 -28.28 12.23 -0.29
CA ALA A 312 -28.46 12.76 1.06
C ALA A 312 -27.17 13.36 1.61
N TRP A 313 -27.30 14.43 2.40
CA TRP A 313 -26.22 15.00 3.18
C TRP A 313 -26.35 14.61 4.66
N ALA A 314 -25.25 14.79 5.39
CA ALA A 314 -25.22 14.67 6.83
C ALA A 314 -24.46 15.86 7.44
N GLY A 315 -24.90 16.34 8.60
CA GLY A 315 -24.23 17.41 9.33
C GLY A 315 -24.62 18.84 8.95
N LEU A 316 -25.49 19.04 7.95
CA LEU A 316 -26.00 20.34 7.52
C LEU A 316 -27.41 20.61 8.08
N SER A 317 -27.67 21.87 8.46
CA SER A 317 -29.00 22.37 8.83
C SER A 317 -29.21 23.82 8.39
N LEU A 318 -30.22 24.06 7.56
CA LEU A 318 -30.51 25.36 6.98
C LEU A 318 -31.32 26.22 7.96
N LYS A 319 -30.82 27.40 8.33
CA LYS A 319 -31.47 28.22 9.36
C LYS A 319 -32.75 28.88 8.87
N ASN A 320 -33.83 28.54 9.56
CA ASN A 320 -35.15 29.17 9.46
C ASN A 320 -35.21 30.66 9.78
N SER A 321 -34.19 31.24 10.44
CA SER A 321 -34.19 32.65 10.80
C SER A 321 -32.77 33.20 11.01
N GLY A 322 -32.60 34.52 10.94
CA GLY A 322 -31.32 35.17 11.18
C GLY A 322 -30.38 35.21 9.96
N GLY A 323 -30.81 34.67 8.83
CA GLY A 323 -30.02 34.53 7.61
C GLY A 323 -29.08 33.32 7.67
N ASP A 324 -28.72 32.80 6.50
CA ASP A 324 -27.79 31.69 6.31
C ASP A 324 -27.23 31.71 4.88
N SER A 325 -26.32 30.79 4.56
CA SER A 325 -25.94 30.51 3.19
C SER A 325 -25.74 29.03 2.96
N PHE A 326 -25.94 28.60 1.71
CA PHE A 326 -25.59 27.28 1.23
C PHE A 326 -24.67 27.40 0.02
N ALA A 327 -23.53 26.70 0.03
CA ALA A 327 -22.53 26.73 -1.02
C ALA A 327 -22.16 25.34 -1.51
N VAL A 328 -21.90 25.22 -2.82
CA VAL A 328 -21.39 24.02 -3.50
C VAL A 328 -19.97 24.31 -3.99
N LYS A 329 -19.01 23.45 -3.64
CA LYS A 329 -17.58 23.70 -3.84
C LYS A 329 -16.81 22.49 -4.39
N VAL A 330 -15.70 22.76 -5.06
CA VAL A 330 -14.65 21.79 -5.44
C VAL A 330 -13.32 22.36 -4.94
N GLY A 331 -12.69 21.68 -3.99
CA GLY A 331 -11.54 22.25 -3.27
C GLY A 331 -11.85 23.65 -2.74
N ASP A 332 -11.06 24.64 -3.15
CA ASP A 332 -11.25 26.06 -2.78
C ASP A 332 -12.21 26.83 -3.71
N LEU A 333 -12.63 26.25 -4.84
CA LEU A 333 -13.54 26.90 -5.78
C LEU A 333 -14.98 26.81 -5.28
N VAL A 334 -15.63 27.96 -5.08
CA VAL A 334 -17.09 28.03 -4.92
C VAL A 334 -17.72 28.02 -6.30
N ILE A 335 -18.44 26.94 -6.63
CA ILE A 335 -19.17 26.83 -7.89
C ILE A 335 -20.39 27.76 -7.83
N ASP A 336 -21.12 27.71 -6.72
CA ASP A 336 -22.27 28.57 -6.46
C ASP A 336 -22.54 28.67 -4.96
N GLU A 337 -23.08 29.81 -4.54
CA GLU A 337 -23.51 30.06 -3.16
C GLU A 337 -24.79 30.91 -3.19
N VAL A 338 -25.76 30.57 -2.34
CA VAL A 338 -26.93 31.42 -2.10
C VAL A 338 -26.98 31.79 -0.63
N ALA A 339 -26.90 33.09 -0.34
CA ALA A 339 -27.05 33.63 1.01
C ALA A 339 -28.41 34.34 1.17
N TRP A 340 -29.27 33.82 2.05
CA TRP A 340 -30.56 34.43 2.37
C TRP A 340 -30.53 35.21 3.68
N ASP A 341 -31.43 36.19 3.80
CA ASP A 341 -31.47 37.12 4.93
C ASP A 341 -32.62 36.88 5.92
N GLY A 342 -33.20 35.68 5.88
CA GLY A 342 -34.28 35.26 6.77
C GLY A 342 -35.62 35.95 6.51
N GLY A 343 -35.86 36.47 5.30
CA GLY A 343 -37.17 36.97 4.88
C GLY A 343 -37.24 38.45 4.50
N ALA A 344 -36.12 39.19 4.52
CA ALA A 344 -36.14 40.63 4.27
C ALA A 344 -36.07 40.97 2.77
N THR A 345 -35.27 40.24 2.00
CA THR A 345 -35.16 40.36 0.55
C THR A 345 -35.32 39.01 -0.16
N PHE A 346 -35.03 37.91 0.52
CA PHE A 346 -35.35 36.56 0.06
C PHE A 346 -36.66 36.09 0.70
N PRO A 347 -37.48 35.30 0.00
CA PRO A 347 -38.62 34.64 0.62
C PRO A 347 -38.13 33.64 1.68
N ASN A 348 -38.87 33.49 2.79
CA ASN A 348 -38.58 32.50 3.83
C ASN A 348 -39.87 32.04 4.53
N PRO A 349 -40.80 31.39 3.79
CA PRO A 349 -42.04 30.88 4.36
C PRO A 349 -41.82 29.55 5.10
N GLU A 350 -42.66 29.27 6.10
CA GLU A 350 -42.82 27.90 6.62
C GLU A 350 -43.64 27.08 5.62
N GLY A 351 -43.16 25.88 5.29
CA GLY A 351 -43.81 24.92 4.40
C GLY A 351 -43.80 25.32 2.92
N ALA A 352 -42.87 26.15 2.48
CA ALA A 352 -42.66 26.38 1.05
C ALA A 352 -41.19 26.68 0.75
N SER A 353 -40.70 26.19 -0.38
CA SER A 353 -39.34 26.44 -0.82
C SER A 353 -39.17 27.87 -1.36
N LEU A 354 -37.93 28.33 -1.33
CA LEU A 354 -37.44 29.42 -2.14
C LEU A 354 -37.29 28.89 -3.57
N SER A 355 -38.03 29.45 -4.52
CA SER A 355 -38.03 29.03 -5.93
C SER A 355 -37.42 30.11 -6.81
N LEU A 356 -36.33 29.77 -7.52
CA LEU A 356 -35.63 30.70 -8.41
C LEU A 356 -36.38 30.83 -9.75
N SER A 357 -36.55 32.06 -10.22
CA SER A 357 -37.13 32.29 -11.55
C SER A 357 -36.26 31.65 -12.66
N PRO A 358 -36.85 30.93 -13.64
CA PRO A 358 -36.13 30.37 -14.79
C PRO A 358 -35.38 31.40 -15.66
N SER A 359 -35.63 32.69 -15.46
CA SER A 359 -34.90 33.78 -16.10
C SER A 359 -33.59 34.18 -15.38
N ALA A 360 -33.26 33.53 -14.26
CA ALA A 360 -32.19 33.91 -13.34
C ALA A 360 -31.19 32.77 -13.05
N LEU A 361 -31.05 31.81 -13.97
CA LEU A 361 -30.26 30.58 -13.84
C LEU A 361 -28.74 30.80 -13.99
N THR A 362 -28.16 31.74 -13.25
CA THR A 362 -26.72 31.98 -13.18
C THR A 362 -26.32 32.24 -11.74
N SER A 363 -25.11 31.87 -11.33
CA SER A 363 -24.54 32.10 -9.99
C SER A 363 -24.56 33.56 -9.50
N ALA A 364 -24.67 34.53 -10.41
CA ALA A 364 -24.79 35.95 -10.04
C ALA A 364 -26.24 36.46 -9.91
N LEU A 365 -27.21 35.76 -10.51
CA LEU A 365 -28.61 36.19 -10.54
C LEU A 365 -29.45 35.51 -9.46
N ASN A 366 -29.06 34.32 -9.03
CA ASN A 366 -29.58 33.62 -7.85
C ASN A 366 -29.09 34.27 -6.53
N ASP A 367 -28.07 35.14 -6.55
CA ASP A 367 -27.72 36.01 -5.42
C ASP A 367 -28.69 37.16 -5.16
N ILE A 368 -29.62 37.40 -6.09
CA ILE A 368 -30.54 38.54 -6.02
C ILE A 368 -31.86 38.05 -5.45
N GLY A 369 -32.20 38.43 -4.21
CA GLY A 369 -33.46 38.01 -3.57
C GLY A 369 -34.73 38.25 -4.39
N SER A 370 -34.76 39.29 -5.24
CA SER A 370 -35.91 39.55 -6.14
C SER A 370 -36.06 38.55 -7.29
N SER A 371 -35.06 37.72 -7.55
CA SER A 371 -35.09 36.59 -8.49
C SER A 371 -35.83 35.39 -7.93
N TRP A 372 -36.05 35.35 -6.61
CA TRP A 372 -36.71 34.26 -5.89
C TRP A 372 -38.15 34.61 -5.55
N CYS A 373 -38.99 33.58 -5.48
CA CYS A 373 -40.36 33.66 -5.02
C CYS A 373 -40.70 32.50 -4.10
N ILE A 374 -41.80 32.64 -3.35
CA ILE A 374 -42.39 31.55 -2.59
C ILE A 374 -42.95 30.54 -3.59
N ALA A 375 -42.57 29.28 -3.47
CA ALA A 375 -43.15 28.23 -4.30
C ALA A 375 -44.66 28.10 -4.08
N THR A 376 -45.37 27.77 -5.17
CA THR A 376 -46.84 27.68 -5.18
C THR A 376 -47.35 26.33 -5.65
N ALA A 377 -46.49 25.51 -6.23
CA ALA A 377 -46.81 24.15 -6.62
C ALA A 377 -46.76 23.25 -5.39
N ALA A 378 -47.73 22.35 -5.22
CA ALA A 378 -47.62 21.30 -4.23
C ALA A 378 -46.97 20.07 -4.88
N TRP A 379 -46.11 19.37 -4.13
CA TRP A 379 -45.70 18.01 -4.45
C TRP A 379 -46.38 17.03 -3.48
N GLY A 380 -46.54 15.77 -3.88
CA GLY A 380 -47.07 14.74 -2.98
C GLY A 380 -48.47 15.02 -2.41
N ASP A 381 -48.63 14.85 -1.08
CA ASP A 381 -49.90 14.92 -0.35
C ASP A 381 -50.22 16.29 0.32
N GLU A 382 -49.63 17.37 -0.21
CA GLU A 382 -50.12 18.77 -0.14
C GLU A 382 -49.89 19.60 1.15
N THR A 383 -48.85 19.38 1.96
CA THR A 383 -48.53 20.32 3.07
C THR A 383 -47.40 21.30 2.76
N ASP A 384 -46.34 20.86 2.09
CA ASP A 384 -45.23 21.72 1.67
C ASP A 384 -45.34 22.05 0.15
N LEU A 385 -44.82 23.22 -0.24
CA LEU A 385 -44.88 23.75 -1.61
C LEU A 385 -43.49 23.90 -2.24
N GLY A 386 -43.34 23.49 -3.49
CA GLY A 386 -42.09 23.43 -4.25
C GLY A 386 -42.22 22.60 -5.53
N SER A 387 -41.10 22.47 -6.25
CA SER A 387 -40.98 21.72 -7.50
C SER A 387 -39.73 20.82 -7.54
N PRO A 388 -39.43 20.04 -6.49
CA PRO A 388 -38.20 19.24 -6.44
C PRO A 388 -38.06 18.33 -7.66
N GLY A 389 -36.93 18.44 -8.36
CA GLY A 389 -36.60 17.66 -9.55
C GLY A 389 -37.29 18.13 -10.82
N ALA A 390 -37.91 19.32 -10.79
CA ALA A 390 -38.67 19.87 -11.91
C ALA A 390 -38.39 21.37 -12.07
N THR A 391 -38.54 21.87 -13.31
CA THR A 391 -38.31 23.30 -13.57
C THR A 391 -39.24 24.18 -12.74
N ASN A 392 -38.64 25.07 -11.96
CA ASN A 392 -39.33 26.10 -11.18
C ASN A 392 -40.34 26.92 -12.01
N PRO A 393 -41.54 27.22 -11.49
CA PRO A 393 -42.43 28.18 -12.10
C PRO A 393 -41.78 29.58 -12.20
N SER A 394 -42.19 30.37 -13.19
CA SER A 394 -41.78 31.77 -13.24
C SER A 394 -42.36 32.53 -12.05
N CYS A 395 -41.56 33.40 -11.44
CA CYS A 395 -42.06 34.32 -10.41
C CYS A 395 -43.00 35.36 -11.03
N ASP A 396 -44.30 35.13 -10.93
CA ASP A 396 -45.34 36.09 -11.31
C ASP A 396 -45.25 37.30 -10.35
N ARG A 397 -44.67 38.41 -10.82
CA ARG A 397 -44.53 39.65 -10.04
C ARG A 397 -45.76 40.55 -10.09
#